data_AF-A0A4R2TCA1-F1
#
_entry.id   AF-A0A4R2TCA1-F1
#
_cell.length_a   1.000
_cell.length_b   1.000
_cell.length_c   1.000
_cell.angle_alpha   90.00
_cell.angle_beta   90.00
_cell.angle_gamma   90.00
#
_symmetry.space_group_name_H-M   'P 1'
#
loop_
_entity.id
_entity.type
_entity.pdbx_description
1 polymer ?
#
loop_
_entity_poly.entity_id
_entity_poly.type
_entity_poly.pdbx_seq_one_letter_code
_entity_poly.pdbx_strand_id
1 'polypeptide(L)' 'MGIVKIDDALHEDARRASQVLCRSINAQAEFWMKIGMLAEANPTLSFNDIVTAQLAAASVRVA' A
#
# COMPACT_ATOMS: atom_id res chain seq x y z
N MET A 1 18.26 -5.35 6.99
CA MET A 1 16.86 -5.72 6.68
C MET A 1 16.23 -6.29 7.94
N GLY A 2 15.22 -5.63 8.51
CA GLY A 2 14.43 -6.21 9.59
C GLY A 2 13.46 -7.25 9.00
N ILE A 3 13.43 -8.46 9.55
CA ILE A 3 12.49 -9.50 9.11
C ILE A 3 11.14 -9.21 9.77
N VAL A 4 10.13 -8.92 8.96
CA VAL A 4 8.74 -8.80 9.43
C VAL A 4 8.07 -10.16 9.21
N LYS A 5 7.62 -10.79 10.29
CA LYS A 5 6.78 -12.00 10.21
C LYS A 5 5.35 -11.59 9.91
N ILE A 6 4.77 -12.22 8.90
CA ILE A 6 3.34 -12.14 8.58
C ILE A 6 2.77 -13.54 8.53
N ASP A 7 1.46 -13.66 8.70
CA ASP A 7 0.74 -14.93 8.61
C ASP A 7 0.88 -15.54 7.21
N ASP A 8 0.96 -16.87 7.12
CA ASP A 8 1.19 -17.59 5.86
C ASP A 8 0.03 -17.40 4.86
N ALA A 9 -1.22 -17.34 5.34
CA ALA A 9 -2.36 -17.10 4.48
C ALA A 9 -2.33 -15.66 3.92
N LEU A 10 -2.01 -14.69 4.78
CA LEU A 10 -1.85 -13.30 4.37
C LEU A 10 -0.69 -13.13 3.37
N HIS A 11 0.41 -13.86 3.55
CA HIS A 11 1.52 -13.87 2.61
C HIS A 11 1.09 -14.36 1.23
N GLU A 12 0.34 -15.47 1.15
CA GLU A 12 -0.16 -16.00 -0.12
C GLU A 12 -1.18 -15.07 -0.80
N ASP A 13 -2.06 -14.43 -0.03
CA ASP A 13 -3.00 -13.44 -0.58
C ASP A 13 -2.27 -12.19 -1.11
N ALA A 14 -1.29 -11.68 -0.35
CA ALA A 14 -0.44 -10.57 -0.78
C ALA A 14 0.33 -10.92 -2.06
N ARG A 15 0.83 -12.16 -2.17
CA ARG A 15 1.52 -12.67 -3.36
C ARG A 15 0.61 -12.70 -4.58
N ARG A 16 -0.63 -13.16 -4.44
CA ARG A 16 -1.61 -13.20 -5.53
C ARG A 16 -1.99 -11.79 -5.97
N ALA A 17 -2.26 -10.90 -5.02
CA ALA A 17 -2.58 -9.51 -5.31
C ALA A 17 -1.43 -8.77 -6.01
N SER A 18 -0.18 -9.02 -5.60
CA SER A 18 0.98 -8.35 -6.19
C SER A 18 1.15 -8.70 -7.68
N GLN A 19 0.82 -9.93 -8.10
CA GLN A 19 0.84 -10.35 -9.50
C GLN A 19 -0.16 -9.56 -10.35
N VAL A 20 -1.37 -9.34 -9.84
CA VAL A 20 -2.41 -8.57 -10.55
C VAL A 20 -2.08 -7.08 -10.59
N LEU A 21 -1.50 -6.57 -9.51
CA LEU A 21 -1.19 -5.15 -9.34
C LEU A 21 0.20 -4.77 -9.89
N CYS A 22 0.81 -5.66 -10.68
CA CYS A 22 2.10 -5.47 -11.36
C CYS A 22 3.22 -4.98 -10.43
N ARG A 23 3.30 -5.53 -9.20
CA ARG A 23 4.31 -5.15 -8.20
C ARG A 23 4.89 -6.38 -7.47
N SER A 24 6.09 -6.22 -6.89
CA SER A 24 6.68 -7.26 -6.04
C SER A 24 5.91 -7.40 -4.72
N ILE A 25 6.05 -8.55 -4.05
CA ILE A 25 5.41 -8.76 -2.74
C ILE A 25 5.90 -7.75 -1.68
N ASN A 26 7.19 -7.40 -1.73
CA ASN A 26 7.76 -6.38 -0.85
C ASN A 26 7.17 -4.99 -1.15
N ALA A 27 7.03 -4.63 -2.43
CA ALA A 27 6.39 -3.37 -2.82
C ALA A 27 4.89 -3.33 -2.46
N GLN A 28 4.21 -4.48 -2.46
CA GLN A 28 2.84 -4.61 -1.97
C GLN A 28 2.76 -4.39 -0.45
N ALA A 29 3.68 -4.96 0.32
CA ALA A 29 3.76 -4.77 1.76
C ALA A 29 4.08 -3.31 2.11
N GLU A 30 5.10 -2.73 1.46
CA GLU A 30 5.48 -1.33 1.66
C GLU A 30 4.33 -0.36 1.35
N PHE A 31 3.60 -0.61 0.27
CA PHE A 31 2.41 0.16 -0.07
C PHE A 31 1.38 0.14 1.07
N TRP A 32 1.02 -1.04 1.58
CA TRP A 32 0.02 -1.15 2.64
C TRP A 32 0.51 -0.58 3.97
N MET A 33 1.80 -0.73 4.31
CA MET A 33 2.38 -0.09 5.48
C MET A 33 2.27 1.44 5.39
N LYS A 34 2.60 2.02 4.24
CA LYS A 34 2.50 3.47 4.02
C LYS A 34 1.05 3.96 4.06
N ILE A 35 0.13 3.25 3.42
CA ILE A 35 -1.31 3.59 3.45
C ILE A 35 -1.86 3.49 4.88
N GLY A 36 -1.50 2.44 5.63
CA GLY A 36 -1.91 2.28 7.03
C GLY A 36 -1.46 3.43 7.90
N MET A 37 -0.17 3.82 7.81
CA MET A 37 0.36 4.97 8.54
C MET A 37 -0.36 6.29 8.18
N LEU A 38 -0.70 6.50 6.90
CA LEU A 38 -1.40 7.70 6.46
C LEU A 38 -2.86 7.73 6.93
N ALA A 39 -3.52 6.58 6.94
CA ALA A 39 -4.88 6.43 7.46
C ALA A 39 -4.93 6.63 8.98
N GLU A 40 -3.94 6.12 9.72
CA GLU A 40 -3.80 6.38 11.15
C GLU A 40 -3.55 7.86 11.46
N ALA A 41 -2.69 8.52 10.68
CA ALA A 41 -2.39 9.94 10.85
C ALA A 41 -3.57 10.85 10.43
N ASN A 42 -4.46 10.37 9.56
CA ASN A 42 -5.59 11.14 9.03
C ASN A 42 -6.88 10.30 9.03
N PRO A 43 -7.49 10.04 10.22
CA PRO A 43 -8.63 9.12 10.35
C PRO A 43 -9.88 9.53 9.56
N THR A 44 -9.98 10.78 9.15
CA THR A 44 -11.11 11.34 8.41
C THR A 44 -10.97 11.20 6.89
N LEU A 45 -9.79 10.86 6.38
CA LEU A 45 -9.57 10.72 4.95
C LEU A 45 -9.92 9.31 4.50
N SER A 46 -10.63 9.20 3.38
CA SER A 46 -10.87 7.90 2.75
C SER A 46 -9.59 7.37 2.11
N PHE A 47 -9.55 6.06 1.84
CA PHE A 47 -8.46 5.46 1.07
C PHE A 47 -8.24 6.18 -0.28
N ASN A 48 -9.31 6.54 -0.98
CA ASN A 48 -9.23 7.23 -2.26
C ASN A 48 -8.61 8.63 -2.12
N ASP A 49 -8.94 9.35 -1.05
CA ASP A 49 -8.35 10.66 -0.76
C ASP A 49 -6.86 10.55 -0.46
N ILE A 50 -6.47 9.54 0.33
CA ILE A 50 -5.07 9.25 0.63
C ILE A 50 -4.29 8.95 -0.66
N VAL A 51 -4.82 8.09 -1.52
CA VAL A 51 -4.17 7.74 -2.80
C VAL A 51 -4.07 8.96 -3.70
N THR A 52 -5.14 9.76 -3.80
CA THR A 52 -5.15 10.99 -4.60
C THR A 52 -4.09 11.99 -4.10
N ALA A 53 -3.99 12.18 -2.79
CA ALA A 53 -2.97 13.03 -2.19
C ALA A 53 -1.55 12.52 -2.47
N GLN A 54 -1.32 11.19 -2.43
CA GLN A 54 -0.02 10.60 -2.76
C GLN A 54 0.34 10.77 -4.24
N LEU A 55 -0.62 10.62 -5.15
CA LEU A 55 -0.41 10.83 -6.58
C LEU A 55 -0.10 12.30 -6.89
N ALA A 56 -0.83 13.23 -6.25
CA ALA A 56 -0.57 14.67 -6.36
C ALA A 56 0.82 15.03 -5.82
N ALA A 57 1.22 14.52 -4.66
CA ALA A 57 2.55 14.73 -4.09
C ALA A 57 3.67 14.17 -4.98
N ALA A 58 3.40 13.07 -5.69
CA ALA A 58 4.33 12.48 -6.66
C ALA A 58 4.32 13.19 -8.03
N SER A 59 3.57 14.28 -8.19
CA SER A 59 3.39 14.99 -9.47
C SER A 59 2.90 14.08 -10.61
N VAL A 60 2.16 13.02 -10.27
CA VAL A 60 1.57 12.11 -11.25
C VAL A 60 0.30 12.77 -11.79
N ARG A 61 0.21 12.93 -13.11
CA ARG A 61 -1.01 13.40 -13.76
C ARG A 61 -2.05 12.28 -13.72
N VAL A 62 -3.05 12.45 -12.86
CA VAL A 62 -4.27 11.63 -12.84
C VAL A 62 -5.32 12.40 -13.63
N ALA A 63 -5.96 11.75 -14.61
CA ALA A 63 -6.91 12.36 -15.53
C ALA A 63 -8.26 12.70 -14.86
#